data_AF-A0A7V0V135-F1
#
_entry.id   AF-A0A7V0V135-F1
#
_cell.length_a   1.000
_cell.length_b   1.000
_cell.length_c   1.000
_cell.angle_alpha   90.00
_cell.angle_beta   90.00
_cell.angle_gamma   90.00
#
_symmetry.space_group_name_H-M   'P 1'
#
loop_
_entity.id
_entity.type
_entity.pdbx_description
1 polymer ?
#
loop_
_entity_poly.entity_id
_entity_poly.type
_entity_poly.pdbx_seq_one_letter_code
_entity_poly.pdbx_strand_id
1 'polypeptide(L)'
;MRSTTTSVTWRTVAEWELRSLQHYDNPFVDVSVEAVFTSPTGRRYTVPAFYDGDRTWRVRFSPGEIGRWTYETVTRPRDPALSTGGAFEVVAGEGRPFLRATPGRAWGFHDELGNPVFLLGDTVYNLFGMAHCGADVQAFLERRARQGFNLLRVRVPVSPF
;
A
#
# COMPACT_ATOMS: atom_id res chain seq x y z
N MET A 1 -18.99 17.41 -20.96
CA MET A 1 -18.69 16.03 -20.51
C MET A 1 -18.04 16.14 -19.14
N ARG A 2 -18.76 15.90 -18.04
CA ARG A 2 -18.21 16.05 -16.68
C ARG A 2 -17.31 14.84 -16.42
N SER A 3 -16.00 15.04 -16.47
CA SER A 3 -15.03 14.03 -16.04
C SER A 3 -15.20 13.84 -14.54
N THR A 4 -15.69 12.69 -14.10
CA THR A 4 -15.68 12.31 -12.69
C THR A 4 -14.22 12.05 -12.31
N THR A 5 -13.55 13.07 -11.78
CA THR A 5 -12.21 12.91 -11.24
C THR A 5 -12.30 12.11 -9.94
N THR A 6 -11.75 10.90 -9.94
CA THR A 6 -11.59 10.10 -8.71
C THR A 6 -10.68 10.85 -7.74
N SER A 7 -11.14 11.07 -6.51
CA SER A 7 -10.36 11.69 -5.44
C SER A 7 -9.82 10.63 -4.48
N VAL A 8 -8.53 10.72 -4.16
CA VAL A 8 -7.83 9.89 -3.17
C VAL A 8 -7.42 10.78 -2.01
N THR A 9 -7.55 10.30 -0.77
CA THR A 9 -7.09 11.07 0.39
C THR A 9 -5.58 10.89 0.56
N TRP A 10 -4.86 11.97 0.86
CA TRP A 10 -3.43 11.97 1.17
C TRP A 10 -3.11 10.86 2.18
N ARG A 11 -2.07 10.06 1.91
CA ARG A 11 -1.62 8.92 2.74
C ARG A 11 -2.69 7.87 3.09
N THR A 12 -3.75 7.76 2.30
CA THR A 12 -4.62 6.58 2.28
C THR A 12 -4.24 5.66 1.14
N VAL A 13 -4.69 4.41 1.16
CA VAL A 13 -4.42 3.46 0.07
C VAL A 13 -5.52 3.57 -0.98
N ALA A 14 -5.15 3.94 -2.20
CA ALA A 14 -5.98 3.76 -3.39
C ALA A 14 -5.63 2.45 -4.08
N GLU A 15 -6.62 1.86 -4.75
CA GLU A 15 -6.48 0.59 -5.46
C GLU A 15 -7.02 0.72 -6.89
N TRP A 16 -6.28 0.14 -7.84
CA TRP A 16 -6.71 -0.01 -9.22
C TRP A 16 -6.82 -1.49 -9.54
N GLU A 17 -7.97 -1.88 -10.10
CA GLU A 17 -8.23 -3.21 -10.60
C GLU A 17 -8.00 -3.23 -12.12
N LEU A 18 -7.22 -4.20 -12.58
CA LEU A 18 -6.92 -4.44 -13.99
C LEU A 18 -7.30 -5.88 -14.31
N ARG A 19 -8.10 -6.10 -15.35
CA ARG A 19 -8.56 -7.43 -15.73
C ARG A 19 -8.03 -7.79 -17.11
N SER A 20 -7.30 -8.90 -17.18
CA SER A 20 -6.84 -9.42 -18.46
C SER A 20 -7.96 -10.17 -19.18
N LEU A 21 -7.97 -10.07 -20.51
CA LEU A 21 -8.76 -10.96 -21.36
C LEU A 21 -8.03 -12.26 -21.68
N GLN A 22 -6.72 -12.30 -21.46
CA GLN A 22 -5.85 -13.43 -21.74
C GLN A 22 -5.85 -14.42 -20.58
N HIS A 23 -5.49 -15.66 -20.88
CA HIS A 23 -5.16 -16.67 -19.89
C HIS A 23 -3.64 -16.77 -19.78
N TYR A 24 -3.13 -16.83 -18.55
CA TYR A 24 -1.73 -17.08 -18.25
C TYR A 24 -1.64 -18.38 -17.46
N ASP A 25 -0.74 -19.28 -17.83
CA ASP A 25 -0.57 -20.57 -17.16
C ASP A 25 -0.06 -20.38 -15.74
N ASN A 26 0.89 -19.44 -15.56
CA ASN A 26 1.34 -18.95 -14.28
C ASN A 26 1.28 -17.41 -14.21
N PRO A 27 0.15 -16.83 -13.78
CA PRO A 27 -0.05 -15.37 -13.77
C PRO A 27 0.86 -14.61 -12.79
N PHE A 28 1.61 -15.32 -11.94
CA PHE A 28 2.58 -14.71 -11.02
C PHE A 28 3.94 -14.42 -11.67
N VAL A 29 4.27 -15.07 -12.79
CA VAL A 29 5.60 -14.96 -13.42
C VAL A 29 5.55 -14.77 -14.93
N ASP A 30 4.49 -15.23 -15.61
CA ASP A 30 4.38 -15.15 -17.07
C ASP A 30 4.08 -13.74 -17.57
N VAL A 31 3.59 -12.87 -16.68
CA VAL A 31 3.33 -11.46 -16.96
C VAL A 31 3.74 -10.59 -15.76
N SER A 32 4.55 -9.57 -16.03
CA SER A 32 4.75 -8.47 -15.10
C SER A 32 3.80 -7.33 -15.41
N VAL A 33 3.26 -6.70 -14.37
CA VAL A 33 2.38 -5.55 -14.45
C VAL A 33 2.90 -4.50 -13.47
N GLU A 34 3.21 -3.32 -13.98
CA GLU A 34 3.70 -2.19 -13.18
C GLU A 34 2.81 -0.98 -13.42
N ALA A 35 2.57 -0.19 -12.38
CA ALA A 35 1.99 1.13 -12.50
C ALA A 35 3.05 2.20 -12.23
N VAL A 36 3.16 3.17 -13.13
CA VAL A 36 4.01 4.35 -12.98
C VAL A 36 3.14 5.53 -12.60
N PHE A 37 3.22 5.96 -11.35
CA PHE A 37 2.53 7.14 -10.83
C PHE A 37 3.43 8.36 -10.95
N THR A 38 2.90 9.48 -11.44
CA THR A 38 3.61 10.77 -11.52
C THR A 38 2.90 11.80 -10.63
N SER A 39 3.66 12.38 -9.69
CA SER A 39 3.16 13.37 -8.74
C SER A 39 2.97 14.76 -9.38
N PRO A 40 2.28 15.69 -8.69
CA PRO A 40 2.14 17.07 -9.14
C PRO A 40 3.48 17.78 -9.36
N THR A 41 4.54 17.38 -8.62
CA THR A 41 5.91 17.90 -8.77
C THR A 41 6.71 17.17 -9.84
N GLY A 42 6.13 16.19 -10.54
CA GLY A 42 6.77 15.40 -11.59
C GLY A 42 7.55 14.19 -11.08
N ARG A 43 7.50 13.89 -9.78
CA ARG A 43 8.19 12.72 -9.23
C ARG A 43 7.49 11.43 -9.63
N ARG A 44 8.27 10.45 -10.12
CA ARG A 44 7.77 9.16 -10.58
C ARG A 44 7.95 8.05 -9.54
N TYR A 45 6.96 7.17 -9.46
CA TYR A 45 6.92 5.99 -8.59
C TYR A 45 6.48 4.79 -9.41
N THR A 46 7.35 3.80 -9.57
CA THR A 46 7.00 2.51 -10.18
C THR A 46 6.58 1.55 -9.09
N VAL A 47 5.35 1.02 -9.19
CA VAL A 47 4.77 0.11 -8.20
C VAL A 47 4.33 -1.17 -8.91
N PRO A 48 4.81 -2.36 -8.50
CA PRO A 48 4.35 -3.61 -9.07
C PRO A 48 2.89 -3.87 -8.68
N ALA A 49 2.09 -4.32 -9.64
CA ALA A 49 0.80 -4.92 -9.35
C ALA A 49 0.98 -6.38 -8.89
N PHE A 50 -0.02 -6.93 -8.22
CA PHE A 50 -0.06 -8.33 -7.80
C PHE A 50 -1.27 -9.03 -8.43
N TYR A 51 -1.12 -10.31 -8.76
CA TYR A 51 -2.24 -11.14 -9.19
C TYR A 51 -3.13 -11.48 -8.00
N ASP A 52 -4.44 -11.27 -8.14
CA ASP A 52 -5.44 -11.43 -7.09
C ASP A 52 -6.53 -12.45 -7.47
N GLY A 53 -6.21 -13.38 -8.38
CA GLY A 53 -7.16 -14.38 -8.86
C GLY A 53 -8.01 -13.90 -10.03
N ASP A 54 -8.75 -14.82 -10.65
CA ASP A 54 -9.74 -14.57 -11.71
C ASP A 54 -9.27 -13.61 -12.83
N ARG A 55 -8.04 -13.78 -13.32
CA ARG A 55 -7.44 -12.90 -14.36
C ARG A 55 -7.38 -11.42 -13.94
N THR A 56 -7.22 -11.15 -12.65
CA THR A 56 -7.23 -9.81 -12.06
C THR A 56 -5.88 -9.47 -11.45
N TRP A 57 -5.37 -8.30 -11.80
CA TRP A 57 -4.21 -7.68 -11.16
C TRP A 57 -4.67 -6.44 -10.41
N ARG A 58 -4.13 -6.24 -9.22
CA ARG A 58 -4.38 -5.04 -8.42
C ARG A 58 -3.08 -4.30 -8.17
N VAL A 59 -3.14 -2.99 -8.21
CA VAL A 59 -2.06 -2.14 -7.71
C VAL A 59 -2.60 -1.25 -6.60
N ARG A 60 -1.84 -1.14 -5.51
CA ARG A 60 -2.16 -0.31 -4.36
C ARG A 60 -1.11 0.79 -4.22
N PHE A 61 -1.55 2.03 -4.11
CA PHE A 61 -0.66 3.18 -3.97
C PHE A 61 -1.15 4.14 -2.90
N SER A 62 -0.21 4.67 -2.11
CA SER A 62 -0.48 5.67 -1.08
C SER A 62 0.21 6.98 -1.44
N PRO A 63 -0.50 7.94 -2.05
CA PRO A 63 0.10 9.16 -2.55
C PRO A 63 0.50 10.11 -1.43
N GLY A 64 1.68 10.71 -1.58
CA GLY A 64 2.30 11.56 -0.56
C GLY A 64 2.22 13.07 -0.81
N GLU A 65 1.63 13.51 -1.92
CA GLU A 65 1.55 14.91 -2.33
C GLU A 65 0.10 15.23 -2.72
N ILE A 66 -0.43 16.35 -2.22
CA ILE A 66 -1.75 16.87 -2.59
C ILE A 66 -1.68 17.46 -4.00
N GLY A 67 -2.73 17.27 -4.79
CA GLY A 67 -2.86 17.80 -6.14
C GLY A 67 -3.12 16.71 -7.18
N ARG A 68 -3.01 17.08 -8.46
CA ARG A 68 -3.27 16.19 -9.59
C ARG A 68 -2.13 15.22 -9.84
N TRP A 69 -2.45 13.93 -9.80
CA TRP A 69 -1.55 12.85 -10.19
C TRP A 69 -1.95 12.26 -11.54
N THR A 70 -0.99 11.66 -12.22
CA THR A 70 -1.25 10.78 -13.37
C THR A 70 -0.67 9.39 -13.12
N TYR A 71 -1.21 8.40 -13.81
CA TYR A 71 -0.66 7.06 -13.80
C TYR A 71 -0.76 6.41 -15.18
N GLU A 72 0.13 5.47 -15.44
CA GLU A 72 0.07 4.53 -16.55
C GLU A 72 0.44 3.13 -16.06
N THR A 73 -0.18 2.10 -16.61
CA THR A 73 0.16 0.71 -16.34
C THR A 73 0.84 0.10 -17.55
N VAL A 74 1.91 -0.62 -17.30
CA VAL A 74 2.78 -1.20 -18.33
C VAL A 74 2.94 -2.69 -18.01
N THR A 75 2.87 -3.53 -19.05
CA THR A 75 3.03 -4.98 -18.87
C THR A 75 4.13 -5.57 -19.73
N ARG A 76 4.71 -6.68 -19.27
CA ARG A 76 5.67 -7.48 -20.03
C ARG A 76 5.34 -8.97 -19.87
N PRO A 77 4.98 -9.71 -20.93
CA PRO A 77 4.75 -9.22 -22.30
C PRO A 77 3.55 -8.24 -22.37
N ARG A 78 3.38 -7.57 -23.52
CA ARG A 78 2.32 -6.58 -23.70
C ARG A 78 0.95 -7.24 -23.62
N ASP A 79 0.12 -6.73 -22.71
CA ASP A 79 -1.29 -7.05 -22.57
C ASP A 79 -2.09 -5.75 -22.65
N PRO A 80 -2.82 -5.50 -23.75
CA PRO A 80 -3.60 -4.28 -23.92
C PRO A 80 -4.67 -4.09 -22.84
N ALA A 81 -5.24 -5.17 -22.29
CA ALA A 81 -6.30 -5.08 -21.29
C ALA A 81 -5.77 -4.63 -19.92
N LEU A 82 -4.47 -4.86 -19.67
CA LEU A 82 -3.77 -4.46 -18.46
C LEU A 82 -2.94 -3.18 -18.64
N SER A 83 -2.87 -2.63 -19.86
CA SER A 83 -2.15 -1.40 -20.19
C SER A 83 -3.11 -0.22 -20.33
N THR A 84 -3.26 0.57 -19.26
CA THR A 84 -4.20 1.68 -19.16
C THR A 84 -3.52 2.90 -18.53
N GLY A 85 -4.20 4.04 -18.49
CA GLY A 85 -3.70 5.24 -17.85
C GLY A 85 -4.82 6.18 -17.46
N GLY A 86 -4.50 7.12 -16.59
CA GLY A 86 -5.49 8.07 -16.09
C GLY A 86 -4.89 9.14 -15.19
N ALA A 87 -5.79 9.90 -14.59
CA ALA A 87 -5.45 10.91 -13.61
C ALA A 87 -6.41 10.82 -12.42
N PHE A 88 -5.91 11.17 -11.24
CA PHE A 88 -6.70 11.26 -10.02
C PHE A 88 -6.25 12.46 -9.21
N GLU A 89 -7.14 12.97 -8.37
CA GLU A 89 -6.85 14.09 -7.49
C GLU A 89 -6.51 13.57 -6.10
N VAL A 90 -5.46 14.10 -5.48
CA VAL A 90 -5.14 13.81 -4.08
C VAL A 90 -5.54 14.99 -3.23
N VAL A 91 -6.42 14.77 -2.27
CA VAL A 91 -6.96 15.79 -1.37
C VAL A 91 -6.43 15.60 0.05
N ALA A 92 -6.41 16.66 0.85
CA ALA A 92 -6.08 16.59 2.26
C ALA A 92 -7.07 15.67 3.02
N GLY A 93 -6.61 15.03 4.09
CA GLY A 93 -7.46 14.27 5.02
C GLY A 93 -6.64 13.57 6.09
N GLU A 94 -7.22 12.56 6.73
CA GLU A 94 -6.69 11.92 7.95
C GLU A 94 -5.63 10.82 7.70
N GLY A 95 -5.00 10.81 6.53
CA GLY A 95 -3.92 9.86 6.28
C GLY A 95 -2.77 10.05 7.26
N ARG A 96 -2.07 8.96 7.57
CA ARG A 96 -0.95 8.99 8.53
C ARG A 96 0.37 9.17 7.77
N PRO A 97 1.24 10.12 8.16
CA PRO A 97 2.55 10.26 7.55
C PRO A 97 3.38 9.00 7.77
N PHE A 98 4.26 8.69 6.80
CA PHE A 98 5.16 7.55 6.95
C PHE A 98 6.31 7.85 7.92
N LEU A 99 6.80 6.80 8.55
CA LEU A 99 7.99 6.85 9.39
C LEU A 99 9.24 7.03 8.55
N ARG A 100 10.17 7.87 9.00
CA ARG A 100 11.49 8.10 8.42
C ARG A 100 12.56 7.94 9.49
N ALA A 101 13.67 7.33 9.10
CA ALA A 101 14.90 7.39 9.92
C ALA A 101 15.49 8.81 9.88
N THR A 102 16.34 9.14 10.86
CA THR A 102 17.04 10.43 10.95
C THR A 102 18.54 10.36 10.63
N PRO A 103 19.01 9.86 9.46
CA PRO A 103 20.43 9.87 9.13
C PRO A 103 21.05 11.26 9.28
N GLY A 104 22.21 11.36 9.92
CA GLY A 104 22.92 12.63 10.14
C GLY A 104 22.46 13.45 11.35
N ARG A 105 21.35 13.09 12.01
CA ARG A 105 20.87 13.69 13.28
C ARG A 105 20.96 12.71 14.44
N ALA A 106 22.15 12.14 14.63
CA ALA A 106 22.50 11.19 15.69
C ALA A 106 21.76 9.83 15.64
N TRP A 107 20.49 9.77 16.07
CA TRP A 107 19.68 8.54 16.18
C TRP A 107 18.19 8.88 16.35
N GLY A 108 17.30 7.96 15.94
CA GLY A 108 15.85 8.08 16.14
C GLY A 108 15.02 8.02 14.86
N PHE A 109 13.72 8.30 15.01
CA PHE A 109 12.75 8.36 13.92
C PHE A 109 11.96 9.67 13.97
N HIS A 110 11.51 10.13 12.81
CA HIS A 110 10.51 11.17 12.67
C HIS A 110 9.47 10.77 11.62
N ASP A 111 8.31 11.39 11.59
CA ASP A 111 7.35 11.21 10.50
C ASP A 111 7.69 12.11 9.30
N GLU A 112 6.95 11.98 8.20
CA GLU A 112 7.13 12.82 7.01
C GLU A 112 6.91 14.32 7.21
N LEU A 113 6.25 14.70 8.29
CA LEU A 113 6.00 16.10 8.66
C LEU A 113 7.10 16.62 9.61
N GLY A 114 8.05 15.77 10.01
CA GLY A 114 9.17 16.12 10.88
C GLY A 114 8.90 15.93 12.37
N ASN A 115 7.74 15.38 12.75
CA ASN A 115 7.44 15.13 14.15
C ASN A 115 8.28 13.96 14.66
N PRO A 116 8.96 14.05 15.82
CA PRO A 116 9.68 12.92 16.41
C PRO A 116 8.73 11.75 16.68
N VAL A 117 9.21 10.53 16.40
CA VAL A 117 8.48 9.29 16.68
C VAL A 117 9.30 8.41 17.61
N PHE A 118 8.74 8.10 18.77
CA PHE A 118 9.26 7.09 19.68
C PHE A 118 8.58 5.75 19.41
N LEU A 119 9.35 4.71 19.14
CA LEU A 119 8.80 3.36 18.93
C LEU A 119 8.82 2.59 20.26
N LEU A 120 7.62 2.25 20.75
CA LEU A 120 7.42 1.33 21.86
C LEU A 120 6.85 0.03 21.29
N GLY A 121 7.73 -0.95 21.13
CA GLY A 121 7.41 -2.22 20.47
C GLY A 121 7.01 -3.34 21.43
N ASP A 122 6.07 -4.18 21.00
CA ASP A 122 5.78 -5.49 21.61
C ASP A 122 6.06 -6.63 20.60
N THR A 123 6.29 -7.84 21.11
CA THR A 123 6.51 -9.04 20.29
C THR A 123 5.29 -9.95 20.32
N VAL A 124 4.62 -10.09 19.19
CA VAL A 124 3.36 -10.86 19.05
C VAL A 124 3.45 -11.75 17.81
N TYR A 125 4.39 -12.70 17.82
CA TYR A 125 4.69 -13.51 16.64
C TYR A 125 3.46 -14.17 16.03
N ASN A 126 2.58 -14.74 16.86
CA ASN A 126 1.46 -15.55 16.41
C ASN A 126 0.11 -14.79 16.37
N LEU A 127 0.12 -13.48 16.08
CA LEU A 127 -1.12 -12.69 16.00
C LEU A 127 -2.15 -13.30 15.03
N PHE A 128 -1.70 -13.73 13.83
CA PHE A 128 -2.59 -14.36 12.85
C PHE A 128 -3.01 -15.78 13.23
N GLY A 129 -2.15 -16.53 13.94
CA GLY A 129 -2.52 -17.83 14.50
C GLY A 129 -3.60 -17.69 15.57
N MET A 130 -3.48 -16.68 16.44
CA MET A 130 -4.51 -16.32 17.42
C MET A 130 -5.85 -15.99 16.74
N ALA A 131 -5.81 -15.22 15.64
CA ALA A 131 -6.99 -14.93 14.83
C ALA A 131 -7.62 -16.21 14.24
N HIS A 132 -6.80 -17.06 13.64
CA HIS A 132 -7.23 -18.31 13.04
C HIS A 132 -7.89 -19.26 14.05
N CYS A 133 -7.36 -19.33 15.28
CA CYS A 133 -7.91 -20.13 16.37
C CYS A 133 -9.14 -19.48 17.05
N GLY A 134 -9.68 -18.37 16.53
CA GLY A 134 -10.91 -17.74 17.02
C GLY A 134 -10.75 -16.93 18.31
N ALA A 135 -9.53 -16.58 18.70
CA ALA A 135 -9.31 -15.70 19.84
C ALA A 135 -9.56 -14.22 19.47
N ASP A 136 -9.91 -13.42 20.48
CA ASP A 136 -10.25 -12.01 20.31
C ASP A 136 -9.00 -11.13 20.10
N VAL A 137 -8.58 -11.05 18.83
CA VAL A 137 -7.46 -10.23 18.39
C VAL A 137 -7.73 -8.75 18.58
N GLN A 138 -8.98 -8.31 18.41
CA GLN A 138 -9.33 -6.90 18.52
C GLN A 138 -9.13 -6.43 19.96
N ALA A 139 -9.71 -7.11 20.95
CA ALA A 139 -9.54 -6.74 22.35
C ALA A 139 -8.07 -6.81 22.79
N PHE A 140 -7.30 -7.76 22.26
CA PHE A 140 -5.86 -7.81 22.46
C PHE A 140 -5.15 -6.56 21.92
N LEU A 141 -5.40 -6.17 20.67
CA LEU A 141 -4.80 -5.00 20.04
C LEU A 141 -5.18 -3.70 20.76
N GLU A 142 -6.45 -3.54 21.14
CA GLU A 142 -6.92 -2.40 21.93
C GLU A 142 -6.22 -2.32 23.29
N ARG A 143 -5.98 -3.46 23.95
CA ARG A 143 -5.20 -3.51 25.20
C ARG A 143 -3.75 -3.06 24.97
N ARG A 144 -3.10 -3.53 23.90
CA ARG A 144 -1.72 -3.11 23.56
C ARG A 144 -1.66 -1.59 23.31
N ALA A 145 -2.64 -1.06 22.57
CA ALA A 145 -2.75 0.38 22.32
C ALA A 145 -2.93 1.18 23.63
N ARG A 146 -3.80 0.73 24.55
CA ARG A 146 -3.97 1.37 25.87
C ARG A 146 -2.71 1.34 26.75
N GLN A 147 -1.81 0.39 26.51
CA GLN A 147 -0.51 0.29 27.20
C GLN A 147 0.57 1.17 26.55
N GLY A 148 0.26 1.86 25.44
CA GLY A 148 1.17 2.75 24.73
C GLY A 148 2.01 2.07 23.65
N PHE A 149 1.83 0.77 23.38
CA PHE A 149 2.55 0.11 22.29
C PHE A 149 2.07 0.65 20.93
N ASN A 150 3.03 0.99 20.06
CA ASN A 150 2.77 1.54 18.72
C ASN A 150 3.50 0.79 17.59
N LEU A 151 4.17 -0.31 17.93
CA LEU A 151 4.78 -1.24 16.99
C LEU A 151 4.56 -2.67 17.48
N LEU A 152 4.14 -3.56 16.59
CA LEU A 152 4.07 -4.99 16.88
C LEU A 152 4.98 -5.74 15.92
N ARG A 153 5.84 -6.60 16.46
CA ARG A 153 6.59 -7.58 15.67
C ARG A 153 5.74 -8.85 15.54
N VAL A 154 5.30 -9.14 14.31
CA VAL A 154 4.39 -10.25 13.99
C VAL A 154 5.02 -11.13 12.91
N ARG A 155 4.76 -12.45 12.96
CA ARG A 155 5.13 -13.39 11.89
C ARG A 155 3.94 -13.53 10.94
N VAL A 156 4.16 -13.30 9.65
CA VAL A 156 3.21 -13.69 8.60
C VAL A 156 3.48 -15.16 8.26
N PRO A 157 2.56 -16.09 8.55
CA PRO A 157 2.76 -17.48 8.21
C PRO A 157 2.60 -17.69 6.69
N VAL A 158 3.47 -18.50 6.09
CA VAL A 158 3.42 -18.87 4.65
C VAL A 158 2.57 -20.11 4.39
N SER A 159 1.95 -20.64 5.45
CA SER A 159 1.13 -21.85 5.47
C SER A 159 0.07 -21.67 6.57
N PRO A 160 -1.13 -22.24 6.42
CA PRO A 160 -2.12 -22.27 7.50
C PRO A 160 -1.65 -23.12 8.71
N PHE A 161 -0.61 -23.92 8.54
CA PHE A 161 0.12 -24.67 9.57
C PHE A 161 1.41 -23.95 9.99
#